data_AF-A0A369UKL5-F1
#
_entry.id   AF-A0A369UKL5-F1
#
_cell.length_a   1.000
_cell.length_b   1.000
_cell.length_c   1.000
_cell.angle_alpha   90.00
_cell.angle_beta   90.00
_cell.angle_gamma   90.00
#
_symmetry.space_group_name_H-M   'P 1'
#
loop_
_entity.id
_entity.type
_entity.pdbx_description
1 polymer ?
#
loop_
_entity_poly.entity_id
_entity_poly.type
_entity_poly.pdbx_seq_one_letter_code
_entity_poly.pdbx_strand_id
1 'polypeptide(L)'
;MPLQPFHPAVTAWFRHTFPAPTAAQAAAWPSIRNGQHSLIAAPTGSGKTLTAFLAAIDALICEGVANGGTLPDRTTVVYVSPLKALSNDIRINLEAPLAGIRAELEKLGLPDVDIRTAVRTGDTPQLERTLMRKLPPHILVTTPESLYILLGSESGRKMLGTTRTVIVDEIHALAGNKRGAHLTLSLERLECLCQRRLLRIGLSATQKPIEEVARFLVGVGEDAALTLAPPPASRGRLGGGQTSP
;
A
#
# COMPACT_ATOMS: atom_id res chain seq x y z
N MET A 1 -19.48 -7.37 8.30
CA MET A 1 -18.40 -8.17 7.70
C MET A 1 -17.30 -7.24 7.17
N PRO A 2 -16.01 -7.50 7.42
CA PRO A 2 -14.91 -6.54 7.11
C PRO A 2 -14.75 -6.17 5.62
N LEU A 3 -15.29 -6.99 4.71
CA LEU A 3 -15.27 -6.76 3.26
C LEU A 3 -16.41 -5.89 2.72
N GLN A 4 -17.45 -5.62 3.52
CA GLN A 4 -18.69 -4.97 3.04
C GLN A 4 -18.57 -3.54 2.49
N PRO A 5 -17.49 -2.77 2.70
CA PRO A 5 -17.33 -1.50 2.01
C PRO A 5 -16.52 -1.55 0.70
N PHE A 6 -16.00 -2.71 0.29
CA PHE A 6 -15.26 -2.82 -0.98
C PHE A 6 -16.22 -2.96 -2.16
N HIS A 7 -15.78 -2.52 -3.33
CA HIS A 7 -16.46 -2.74 -4.59
C HIS A 7 -16.80 -4.24 -4.76
N PRO A 8 -17.99 -4.60 -5.32
CA PRO A 8 -18.39 -5.99 -5.47
C PRO A 8 -17.36 -6.88 -6.19
N ALA A 9 -16.72 -6.36 -7.25
CA ALA A 9 -15.66 -7.08 -7.97
C ALA A 9 -14.43 -7.39 -7.09
N VAL A 10 -14.02 -6.42 -6.26
CA VAL A 10 -12.90 -6.57 -5.31
C VAL A 10 -13.24 -7.61 -4.25
N THR A 11 -14.48 -7.56 -3.72
CA THR A 11 -14.98 -8.52 -2.74
C THR A 11 -15.07 -9.94 -3.32
N ALA A 12 -15.60 -10.09 -4.54
CA ALA A 12 -15.72 -11.37 -5.23
C ALA A 12 -14.34 -12.00 -5.47
N TRP A 13 -13.40 -11.23 -6.03
CA TRP A 13 -12.04 -11.68 -6.25
C TRP A 13 -11.36 -12.13 -4.95
N PHE A 14 -11.50 -11.35 -3.88
CA PHE A 14 -10.89 -11.67 -2.59
C PHE A 14 -11.43 -12.99 -2.03
N ARG A 15 -12.75 -13.21 -2.09
CA ARG A 15 -13.41 -14.43 -1.62
C ARG A 15 -13.07 -15.66 -2.44
N HIS A 16 -12.83 -15.50 -3.75
CA HIS A 16 -12.37 -16.61 -4.60
C HIS A 16 -10.92 -16.98 -4.32
N THR A 17 -10.09 -16.00 -3.94
CA THR A 17 -8.64 -16.18 -3.76
C THR A 17 -8.27 -16.60 -2.35
N PHE A 18 -8.98 -16.12 -1.33
CA PHE A 18 -8.66 -16.34 0.09
C PHE A 18 -9.87 -16.84 0.88
N PRO A 19 -9.67 -17.75 1.85
CA PRO A 19 -10.76 -18.29 2.66
C PRO A 19 -11.42 -17.21 3.55
N ALA A 20 -10.62 -16.30 4.11
CA ALA A 20 -11.10 -15.18 4.93
C ALA A 20 -10.01 -14.10 5.04
N PRO A 21 -10.39 -12.83 5.34
CA PRO A 21 -9.43 -11.79 5.70
C PRO A 21 -8.64 -12.14 6.96
N THR A 22 -7.35 -11.80 6.99
CA THR A 22 -6.54 -11.89 8.21
C THR A 22 -7.01 -10.86 9.25
N ALA A 23 -6.66 -11.05 10.52
CA ALA A 23 -6.96 -10.08 11.58
C ALA A 23 -6.35 -8.70 11.28
N ALA A 24 -5.14 -8.66 10.72
CA ALA A 24 -4.47 -7.42 10.31
C ALA A 24 -5.24 -6.70 9.19
N GLN A 25 -5.71 -7.44 8.19
CA GLN A 25 -6.54 -6.91 7.10
C GLN A 25 -7.85 -6.31 7.62
N ALA A 26 -8.60 -7.10 8.39
CA ALA A 26 -9.89 -6.70 8.92
C ALA A 26 -9.81 -5.46 9.84
N ALA A 27 -8.72 -5.33 10.61
CA ALA A 27 -8.50 -4.21 11.50
C ALA A 27 -8.04 -2.92 10.77
N ALA A 28 -7.25 -3.04 9.70
CA ALA A 28 -6.66 -1.88 9.01
C ALA A 28 -7.63 -1.21 8.03
N TRP A 29 -8.45 -1.99 7.30
CA TRP A 29 -9.27 -1.44 6.22
C TRP A 29 -10.25 -0.34 6.64
N PRO A 30 -10.93 -0.39 7.81
CA PRO A 30 -11.78 0.71 8.27
C PRO A 30 -11.03 2.05 8.36
N SER A 31 -9.86 2.06 9.01
CA SER A 31 -9.05 3.27 9.20
C SER A 31 -8.54 3.83 7.87
N ILE A 32 -8.02 2.95 7.00
CA ILE A 32 -7.53 3.34 5.68
C ILE A 32 -8.64 3.98 4.84
N ARG A 33 -9.85 3.39 4.84
CA ARG A 33 -11.00 3.93 4.10
C ARG A 33 -11.48 5.27 4.64
N ASN A 34 -11.36 5.49 5.95
CA ASN A 34 -11.68 6.77 6.57
C ASN A 34 -10.59 7.85 6.34
N GLY A 35 -9.58 7.57 5.53
CA GLY A 35 -8.49 8.50 5.26
C GLY A 35 -7.55 8.72 6.44
N GLN A 36 -7.54 7.80 7.42
CA GLN A 36 -6.66 7.88 8.58
C GLN A 36 -5.32 7.19 8.28
N HIS A 37 -4.21 7.87 8.58
CA HIS A 37 -2.89 7.23 8.50
C HIS A 37 -2.89 5.95 9.31
N SER A 38 -2.28 4.91 8.76
CA SER A 38 -2.38 3.58 9.32
C SER A 38 -1.01 2.93 9.35
N LEU A 39 -0.54 2.56 10.54
CA LEU A 39 0.62 1.68 10.68
C LEU A 39 0.13 0.25 10.92
N ILE A 40 0.38 -0.64 9.97
CA ILE A 40 0.01 -2.05 10.04
C ILE A 40 1.22 -2.82 10.57
N ALA A 41 1.17 -3.14 11.86
CA ALA A 41 2.20 -3.92 12.53
C ALA A 41 1.73 -5.38 12.66
N ALA A 42 2.30 -6.28 11.84
CA ALA A 42 1.94 -7.70 11.86
C ALA A 42 3.13 -8.57 11.39
N PRO A 43 3.19 -9.87 11.76
CA PRO A 43 4.20 -10.79 11.26
C PRO A 43 4.21 -10.89 9.72
N THR A 44 5.31 -11.40 9.15
CA THR A 44 5.35 -11.81 7.74
C THR A 44 4.25 -12.84 7.45
N GLY A 45 3.75 -12.87 6.21
CA GLY A 45 2.61 -13.73 5.84
C GLY A 45 1.24 -13.27 6.33
N SER A 46 1.14 -12.17 7.09
CA SER A 46 -0.16 -11.63 7.57
C SER A 46 -0.94 -10.84 6.51
N GLY A 47 -0.44 -10.76 5.28
CA GLY A 47 -1.10 -10.07 4.16
C GLY A 47 -1.03 -8.54 4.19
N LYS A 48 -0.11 -7.93 4.96
CA LYS A 48 0.01 -6.46 5.15
C LYS A 48 0.09 -5.68 3.83
N THR A 49 0.93 -6.15 2.91
CA THR A 49 1.15 -5.51 1.60
C THR A 49 -0.13 -5.54 0.77
N LEU A 50 -0.78 -6.70 0.67
CA LEU A 50 -2.09 -6.82 0.05
C LEU A 50 -3.14 -5.95 0.74
N THR A 51 -3.13 -5.80 2.07
CA THR A 51 -4.06 -4.91 2.79
C THR A 51 -4.03 -3.49 2.24
N ALA A 52 -2.83 -2.92 2.10
CA ALA A 52 -2.63 -1.56 1.65
C ALA A 52 -2.92 -1.40 0.15
N PHE A 53 -2.44 -2.33 -0.68
CA PHE A 53 -2.73 -2.30 -2.11
C PHE A 53 -4.21 -2.50 -2.41
N LEU A 54 -4.90 -3.41 -1.73
CA LEU A 54 -6.31 -3.67 -2.00
C LEU A 54 -7.19 -2.45 -1.71
N ALA A 55 -6.88 -1.68 -0.67
CA ALA A 55 -7.57 -0.42 -0.38
C ALA A 55 -7.33 0.64 -1.47
N ALA A 56 -6.09 0.73 -1.98
CA ALA A 56 -5.74 1.63 -3.07
C ALA A 56 -6.37 1.21 -4.41
N ILE A 57 -6.36 -0.09 -4.72
CA ILE A 57 -6.97 -0.67 -5.92
C ILE A 57 -8.48 -0.42 -5.89
N ASP A 58 -9.15 -0.69 -4.76
CA ASP A 58 -10.58 -0.47 -4.63
C ASP A 58 -11.00 0.97 -4.93
N ALA A 59 -10.25 1.95 -4.43
CA ALA A 59 -10.52 3.36 -4.72
C ALA A 59 -10.39 3.67 -6.22
N LEU A 60 -9.39 3.09 -6.90
CA LEU A 60 -9.22 3.24 -8.35
C LEU A 60 -10.30 2.50 -9.15
N ILE A 61 -10.75 1.34 -8.70
CA ILE A 61 -11.86 0.60 -9.32
C ILE A 61 -13.15 1.39 -9.20
N CYS A 62 -13.47 1.89 -8.00
CA CYS A 62 -14.64 2.74 -7.78
C CYS A 62 -14.61 3.99 -8.68
N GLU A 63 -13.45 4.67 -8.78
CA GLU A 63 -13.29 5.83 -9.66
C GLU A 63 -13.45 5.45 -11.14
N GLY A 64 -12.80 4.38 -11.58
CA GLY A 64 -12.84 3.93 -12.98
C GLY A 64 -14.25 3.52 -13.40
N VAL A 65 -14.94 2.72 -12.60
CA VAL A 65 -16.33 2.30 -12.87
C VAL A 65 -17.27 3.51 -12.92
N ALA A 66 -17.15 4.45 -11.98
CA ALA A 66 -17.96 5.67 -11.97
C ALA A 66 -17.73 6.55 -13.22
N ASN A 67 -16.54 6.46 -13.82
CA ASN A 67 -16.15 7.17 -15.04
C ASN A 67 -16.24 6.29 -16.30
N GLY A 68 -17.09 5.25 -16.30
CA GLY A 68 -17.34 4.42 -17.49
C GLY A 68 -16.13 3.62 -17.96
N GLY A 69 -15.26 3.18 -17.05
CA GLY A 69 -14.04 2.41 -17.33
C GLY A 69 -12.77 3.26 -17.48
N THR A 70 -12.89 4.59 -17.43
CA THR A 70 -11.76 5.48 -17.70
C THR A 70 -11.10 5.99 -16.42
N LEU A 71 -9.78 5.88 -16.34
CA LEU A 71 -8.97 6.52 -15.30
C LEU A 71 -8.10 7.64 -15.89
N PRO A 72 -8.00 8.80 -15.22
CA PRO A 72 -7.10 9.86 -15.66
C PRO A 72 -5.62 9.44 -15.63
N ASP A 73 -4.83 9.98 -16.56
CA ASP A 73 -3.38 9.74 -16.67
C ASP A 73 -2.60 10.44 -15.54
N ARG A 74 -2.71 9.91 -14.33
CA ARG A 74 -2.16 10.51 -13.12
C ARG A 74 -1.71 9.48 -12.10
N THR A 75 -0.64 9.78 -11.36
CA THR A 75 -0.16 8.92 -10.28
C THR A 75 -0.90 9.24 -8.98
N THR A 76 -1.73 8.30 -8.55
CA THR A 76 -2.55 8.44 -7.34
C THR A 76 -1.90 7.77 -6.13
N VAL A 77 -1.11 6.72 -6.34
CA VAL A 77 -0.53 5.88 -5.28
C VAL A 77 0.97 5.76 -5.50
N VAL A 78 1.74 6.03 -4.43
CA VAL A 78 3.19 5.81 -4.41
C VAL A 78 3.51 4.76 -3.36
N TYR A 79 4.06 3.63 -3.79
CA TYR A 79 4.57 2.58 -2.92
C TYR A 79 6.09 2.69 -2.83
N VAL A 80 6.60 2.81 -1.61
CA VAL A 80 8.04 2.94 -1.33
C VAL A 80 8.49 1.69 -0.59
N SER A 81 9.45 0.95 -1.16
CA SER A 81 10.09 -0.17 -0.47
C SER A 81 11.60 0.04 -0.33
N PRO A 82 12.18 -0.31 0.84
CA PRO A 82 13.61 -0.22 1.08
C PRO A 82 14.42 -1.36 0.42
N LEU A 83 13.76 -2.45 0.00
CA LEU A 83 14.40 -3.65 -0.55
C LEU A 83 14.25 -3.72 -2.08
N LYS A 84 15.29 -4.17 -2.78
CA LYS A 84 15.34 -4.22 -4.25
C LYS A 84 14.57 -5.41 -4.87
N ALA A 85 14.31 -6.48 -4.11
CA ALA A 85 13.71 -7.72 -4.62
C ALA A 85 12.18 -7.62 -4.79
N LEU A 86 11.72 -6.64 -5.57
CA LEU A 86 10.31 -6.24 -5.67
C LEU A 86 9.48 -7.08 -6.65
N SER A 87 10.11 -7.77 -7.60
CA SER A 87 9.40 -8.33 -8.76
C SER A 87 8.37 -9.39 -8.38
N ASN A 88 8.72 -10.32 -7.48
CA ASN A 88 7.75 -11.33 -7.02
C ASN A 88 6.63 -10.72 -6.17
N ASP A 89 6.96 -9.71 -5.36
CA ASP A 89 6.00 -9.03 -4.50
C ASP A 89 5.00 -8.20 -5.32
N ILE A 90 5.45 -7.55 -6.41
CA ILE A 90 4.58 -6.85 -7.36
C ILE A 90 3.63 -7.83 -8.03
N ARG A 91 4.12 -8.97 -8.53
CA ARG A 91 3.28 -9.95 -9.19
C ARG A 91 2.16 -10.45 -8.27
N ILE A 92 2.49 -10.79 -7.01
CA ILE A 92 1.53 -11.35 -6.05
C ILE A 92 0.57 -10.28 -5.52
N ASN A 93 1.04 -9.07 -5.22
CA ASN A 93 0.25 -8.06 -4.51
C ASN A 93 -0.37 -6.99 -5.43
N LEU A 94 0.01 -6.93 -6.70
CA LEU A 94 -0.54 -6.01 -7.70
C LEU A 94 -1.07 -6.74 -8.93
N GLU A 95 -0.22 -7.46 -9.69
CA GLU A 95 -0.63 -7.99 -10.99
C GLU A 95 -1.76 -9.03 -10.87
N ALA A 96 -1.61 -10.02 -9.98
CA ALA A 96 -2.63 -11.05 -9.77
C ALA A 96 -3.96 -10.48 -9.25
N PRO A 97 -3.97 -9.57 -8.24
CA PRO A 97 -5.19 -8.87 -7.84
C PRO A 97 -5.84 -8.08 -8.97
N LEU A 98 -5.08 -7.29 -9.73
CA LEU A 98 -5.61 -6.48 -10.82
C LEU A 98 -6.24 -7.35 -11.91
N ALA A 99 -5.56 -8.41 -12.34
CA ALA A 99 -6.10 -9.34 -13.34
C ALA A 99 -7.39 -10.03 -12.85
N GLY A 100 -7.38 -10.52 -11.60
CA GLY A 100 -8.54 -11.18 -11.02
C GLY A 100 -9.74 -10.23 -10.83
N ILE A 101 -9.50 -8.99 -10.42
CA ILE A 101 -10.57 -7.99 -10.26
C ILE A 101 -11.15 -7.59 -11.62
N ARG A 102 -10.34 -7.46 -12.68
CA ARG A 102 -10.83 -7.22 -14.05
C ARG A 102 -11.74 -8.36 -14.53
N ALA A 103 -11.37 -9.62 -14.27
CA ALA A 103 -12.21 -10.76 -14.58
C ALA A 103 -13.55 -10.75 -13.80
N GLU A 104 -13.56 -10.27 -12.56
CA GLU A 104 -14.81 -10.10 -11.79
C GLU A 104 -15.64 -8.90 -12.28
N LEU A 105 -15.03 -7.81 -12.76
CA LEU A 105 -15.76 -6.71 -13.40
C LEU A 105 -16.50 -7.20 -14.65
N GLU A 106 -15.84 -7.99 -15.49
CA GLU A 106 -16.44 -8.58 -16.69
C GLU A 106 -17.65 -9.47 -16.35
N LYS A 107 -17.52 -10.35 -15.35
CA LYS A 107 -18.64 -11.20 -14.89
C LYS A 107 -19.83 -10.40 -14.36
N LEU A 108 -19.59 -9.21 -13.81
CA LEU A 108 -20.62 -8.30 -13.32
C LEU A 108 -21.22 -7.42 -14.43
N GLY A 109 -20.74 -7.54 -15.68
CA GLY A 109 -21.17 -6.69 -16.79
C GLY A 109 -20.76 -5.23 -16.65
N LEU A 110 -19.71 -4.96 -15.87
CA LEU A 110 -19.18 -3.62 -15.63
C LEU A 110 -18.07 -3.28 -16.62
N PRO A 111 -17.81 -1.98 -16.89
CA PRO A 111 -16.72 -1.59 -17.76
C PRO A 111 -15.38 -2.05 -17.19
N ASP A 112 -14.48 -2.40 -18.09
CA ASP A 112 -13.11 -2.70 -17.74
C ASP A 112 -12.39 -1.45 -17.20
N VAL A 113 -11.51 -1.63 -16.22
CA VAL A 113 -10.76 -0.55 -15.58
C VAL A 113 -9.27 -0.88 -15.64
N ASP A 114 -8.55 -0.22 -16.54
CA ASP A 114 -7.13 -0.46 -16.76
C ASP A 114 -6.25 0.29 -15.75
N ILE A 115 -5.99 -0.33 -14.60
CA ILE A 115 -5.08 0.21 -13.59
C ILE A 115 -3.62 -0.04 -14.00
N ARG A 116 -3.00 0.98 -14.61
CA ARG A 116 -1.56 1.01 -14.89
C ARG A 116 -0.69 1.05 -13.62
N THR A 117 0.31 0.17 -13.58
CA THR A 117 1.36 0.14 -12.55
C THR A 117 2.73 0.29 -13.21
N ALA A 118 3.72 0.81 -12.49
CA ALA A 118 5.11 0.82 -12.97
C ALA A 118 6.10 0.78 -11.82
N VAL A 119 7.30 0.27 -12.11
CA VAL A 119 8.43 0.21 -11.19
C VAL A 119 9.48 1.24 -11.57
N ARG A 120 9.86 2.08 -10.62
CA ARG A 120 10.90 3.09 -10.78
C ARG A 120 11.98 2.93 -9.72
N THR A 121 13.08 2.31 -10.12
CA THR A 121 14.29 2.15 -9.32
C THR A 121 15.50 2.72 -10.08
N GLY A 122 16.68 2.66 -9.46
CA GLY A 122 17.94 2.96 -10.15
C GLY A 122 18.18 2.07 -11.39
N ASP A 123 17.61 0.87 -11.40
CA ASP A 123 17.81 -0.14 -12.44
C ASP A 123 16.79 -0.03 -13.60
N THR A 124 15.74 0.79 -13.47
CA THR A 124 14.73 1.00 -14.53
C THR A 124 15.39 1.55 -15.80
N PRO A 125 15.24 0.90 -16.97
CA PRO A 125 15.75 1.38 -18.25
C PRO A 125 15.26 2.78 -18.65
N GLN A 126 16.07 3.51 -19.40
CA GLN A 126 15.73 4.88 -19.82
C GLN A 126 14.46 4.96 -20.70
N LEU A 127 14.20 3.91 -21.48
CA LEU A 127 12.98 3.78 -22.28
C LEU A 127 11.73 3.76 -21.39
N GLU A 128 11.71 2.88 -20.38
CA GLU A 128 10.60 2.78 -19.42
C GLU A 128 10.41 4.08 -18.64
N ARG A 129 11.50 4.73 -18.20
CA ARG A 129 11.43 6.06 -17.56
C ARG A 129 10.78 7.11 -18.45
N THR A 130 10.98 7.00 -19.77
CA THR A 130 10.41 7.94 -20.74
C THR A 130 8.93 7.63 -20.99
N LEU A 131 8.56 6.36 -21.08
CA LEU A 131 7.16 5.94 -21.21
C LEU A 131 6.35 6.38 -20.00
N MET A 132 6.84 6.15 -18.77
CA MET A 132 6.16 6.59 -17.56
C MET A 132 5.94 8.10 -17.51
N ARG A 133 6.86 8.92 -18.06
CA ARG A 133 6.69 10.38 -18.11
C ARG A 133 5.59 10.82 -19.06
N LYS A 134 5.39 10.09 -20.15
CA LYS A 134 4.34 10.36 -21.13
C LYS A 134 2.98 9.84 -20.66
N LEU A 135 2.97 8.65 -20.08
CA LEU A 135 1.80 7.98 -19.55
C LEU A 135 2.07 7.59 -18.09
N PRO A 136 1.75 8.48 -17.14
CA PRO A 136 1.92 8.21 -15.71
C PRO A 136 1.21 6.92 -15.27
N PRO A 137 1.86 6.08 -14.45
CA PRO A 137 1.18 4.95 -13.81
C PRO A 137 0.22 5.47 -12.73
N HIS A 138 -0.88 4.77 -12.48
CA HIS A 138 -1.76 5.07 -11.34
C HIS A 138 -1.11 4.66 -10.02
N ILE A 139 -0.35 3.56 -10.04
CA ILE A 139 0.41 3.03 -8.90
C ILE A 139 1.89 2.99 -9.27
N LEU A 140 2.70 3.81 -8.60
CA LEU A 140 4.14 3.85 -8.76
C LEU A 140 4.83 3.08 -7.63
N VAL A 141 5.59 2.04 -7.97
CA VAL A 141 6.45 1.31 -7.05
C VAL A 141 7.88 1.86 -7.16
N THR A 142 8.48 2.30 -6.06
CA THR A 142 9.78 2.98 -6.07
C THR A 142 10.60 2.70 -4.80
N THR A 143 11.87 3.10 -4.81
CA THR A 143 12.72 3.14 -3.61
C THR A 143 12.76 4.56 -3.00
N PRO A 144 13.19 4.73 -1.73
CA PRO A 144 13.38 6.05 -1.14
C PRO A 144 14.30 6.97 -1.97
N GLU A 145 15.40 6.41 -2.47
CA GLU A 145 16.39 7.15 -3.27
C GLU A 145 15.81 7.56 -4.63
N SER A 146 15.05 6.67 -5.27
CA SER A 146 14.41 6.95 -6.56
C SER A 146 13.29 7.98 -6.44
N LEU A 147 12.52 7.95 -5.34
CA LEU A 147 11.51 8.96 -5.03
C LEU A 147 12.13 10.35 -4.89
N TYR A 148 13.24 10.47 -4.17
CA TYR A 148 13.96 11.73 -4.02
C TYR A 148 14.43 12.29 -5.36
N ILE A 149 14.97 11.44 -6.24
CA ILE A 149 15.39 11.83 -7.59
C ILE A 149 14.19 12.36 -8.39
N LEU A 150 13.04 11.68 -8.33
CA LEU A 150 11.83 12.14 -9.02
C LEU A 150 11.39 13.53 -8.54
N LEU A 151 11.36 13.75 -7.22
CA LEU A 151 11.03 15.05 -6.60
C LEU A 151 12.03 16.16 -6.95
N GLY A 152 13.27 15.81 -7.27
CA GLY A 152 14.29 16.74 -7.75
C GLY A 152 14.07 17.23 -9.19
N SER A 153 13.32 16.50 -10.00
CA SER A 153 13.11 16.81 -11.43
C SER A 153 11.75 17.44 -11.71
N GLU A 154 11.66 18.33 -12.71
CA GLU A 154 10.38 18.91 -13.14
C GLU A 154 9.38 17.84 -13.60
N SER A 155 9.81 16.92 -14.47
CA SER A 155 8.95 15.86 -14.98
C SER A 155 8.47 14.90 -13.89
N GLY A 156 9.33 14.58 -12.92
CA GLY A 156 8.95 13.73 -11.79
C GLY A 156 7.97 14.44 -10.86
N ARG A 157 8.16 15.74 -10.59
CA ARG A 157 7.18 16.54 -9.84
C ARG A 157 5.83 16.60 -10.55
N LYS A 158 5.80 16.80 -11.87
CA LYS A 158 4.54 16.79 -12.65
C LYS A 158 3.79 15.46 -12.52
N MET A 159 4.51 14.34 -12.59
CA MET A 159 3.95 12.99 -12.40
C MET A 159 3.38 12.80 -11.00
N LEU A 160 4.15 13.17 -9.97
CA LEU A 160 3.84 12.90 -8.56
C LEU A 160 2.81 13.87 -7.95
N GLY A 161 2.59 15.05 -8.52
CA GLY A 161 1.74 16.10 -7.92
C GLY A 161 0.25 15.76 -7.78
N THR A 162 -0.17 14.58 -8.25
CA THR A 162 -1.54 14.09 -8.11
C THR A 162 -1.70 12.99 -7.05
N THR A 163 -0.61 12.64 -6.36
CA THR A 163 -0.59 11.58 -5.35
C THR A 163 -1.63 11.85 -4.26
N ARG A 164 -2.28 10.77 -3.80
CA ARG A 164 -3.25 10.78 -2.70
C ARG A 164 -2.81 9.87 -1.57
N THR A 165 -2.16 8.75 -1.91
CA THR A 165 -1.77 7.72 -0.94
C THR A 165 -0.29 7.39 -1.10
N VAL A 166 0.42 7.32 0.02
CA VAL A 166 1.77 6.79 0.09
C VAL A 166 1.80 5.56 0.99
N ILE A 167 2.34 4.47 0.47
CA ILE A 167 2.57 3.23 1.21
C ILE A 167 4.07 3.11 1.45
N VAL A 168 4.49 2.99 2.71
CA VAL A 168 5.88 2.80 3.11
C VAL A 168 6.03 1.40 3.65
N ASP A 169 6.65 0.53 2.86
CA ASP A 169 6.89 -0.85 3.22
C ASP A 169 8.14 -1.02 4.07
N GLU A 170 8.16 -2.08 4.89
CA GLU A 170 9.28 -2.42 5.78
C GLU A 170 9.83 -1.20 6.55
N ILE A 171 8.94 -0.35 7.07
CA ILE A 171 9.30 0.96 7.61
C ILE A 171 10.30 0.90 8.78
N HIS A 172 10.30 -0.20 9.54
CA HIS A 172 11.27 -0.45 10.60
C HIS A 172 12.72 -0.57 10.09
N ALA A 173 12.93 -1.01 8.84
CA ALA A 173 14.26 -1.06 8.23
C ALA A 173 14.80 0.35 7.90
N LEU A 174 13.93 1.36 7.88
CA LEU A 174 14.27 2.76 7.62
C LEU A 174 14.31 3.58 8.92
N ALA A 175 13.52 3.20 9.91
CA ALA A 175 13.49 3.85 11.22
C ALA A 175 14.91 3.88 11.85
N GLY A 176 15.31 5.05 12.34
CA GLY A 176 16.58 5.21 13.07
C GLY A 176 17.85 5.32 12.20
N ASN A 177 17.75 5.43 10.88
CA ASN A 177 18.92 5.64 10.01
C ASN A 177 18.78 6.83 9.05
N LYS A 178 19.90 7.20 8.41
CA LYS A 178 19.96 8.35 7.47
C LYS A 178 19.03 8.17 6.26
N ARG A 179 18.78 6.93 5.82
CA ARG A 179 17.84 6.65 4.73
C ARG A 179 16.41 6.96 5.15
N GLY A 180 16.03 6.63 6.39
CA GLY A 180 14.73 7.02 6.96
C GLY A 180 14.55 8.52 7.11
N ALA A 181 15.56 9.23 7.62
CA ALA A 181 15.54 10.69 7.71
C ALA A 181 15.30 11.33 6.32
N HIS A 182 16.01 10.83 5.31
CA HIS A 182 15.85 11.26 3.93
C HIS A 182 14.47 10.94 3.34
N LEU A 183 13.92 9.76 3.63
CA LEU A 183 12.55 9.41 3.22
C LEU A 183 11.54 10.37 3.83
N THR A 184 11.63 10.66 5.13
CA THR A 184 10.69 11.55 5.84
C THR A 184 10.66 12.93 5.17
N LEU A 185 11.83 13.53 4.90
CA LEU A 185 11.92 14.80 4.17
C LEU A 185 11.36 14.70 2.74
N SER A 186 11.51 13.55 2.08
CA SER A 186 10.94 13.32 0.75
C SER A 186 9.41 13.23 0.80
N LEU A 187 8.84 12.64 1.85
CA LEU A 187 7.39 12.58 2.06
C LEU A 187 6.80 13.97 2.31
N GLU A 188 7.43 14.79 3.14
CA GLU A 188 7.02 16.19 3.36
C GLU A 188 7.06 17.02 2.07
N ARG A 189 8.11 16.83 1.25
CA ARG A 189 8.21 17.49 -0.07
C ARG A 189 7.13 17.01 -1.03
N LEU A 190 6.77 15.73 -1.00
CA LEU A 190 5.71 15.17 -1.82
C LEU A 190 4.34 15.71 -1.40
N GLU A 191 4.07 15.80 -0.11
CA GLU A 191 2.83 16.36 0.43
C GLU A 191 2.68 17.84 0.06
N CYS A 192 3.73 18.63 0.26
CA CYS A 192 3.79 20.03 -0.17
C CYS A 192 3.54 20.18 -1.68
N LEU A 193 4.16 19.32 -2.51
CA LEU A 193 3.95 19.30 -3.96
C LEU A 193 2.49 19.00 -4.34
N CYS A 194 1.83 18.10 -3.61
CA CYS A 194 0.44 17.72 -3.90
C CYS A 194 -0.59 18.74 -3.38
N GLN A 195 -0.15 19.73 -2.58
CA GLN A 195 -0.97 20.77 -1.94
C GLN A 195 -2.20 20.19 -1.22
N ARG A 196 -2.05 19.00 -0.66
CA ARG A 196 -3.08 18.27 0.07
C ARG A 196 -2.40 17.31 1.05
N ARG A 197 -3.09 16.99 2.14
CA ARG A 197 -2.68 15.92 3.04
C ARG A 197 -2.67 14.58 2.31
N LEU A 198 -1.59 13.81 2.44
CA LEU A 198 -1.47 12.48 1.85
C LEU A 198 -1.92 11.42 2.85
N LEU A 199 -2.64 10.40 2.40
CA LEU A 199 -2.87 9.21 3.23
C LEU A 199 -1.57 8.39 3.30
N ARG A 200 -0.95 8.30 4.49
CA ARG A 200 0.28 7.53 4.71
C ARG A 200 -0.03 6.19 5.37
N ILE A 201 0.38 5.09 4.74
CA ILE A 201 0.19 3.73 5.23
C ILE A 201 1.58 3.10 5.43
N GLY A 202 1.93 2.80 6.68
CA GLY A 202 3.17 2.12 7.02
C GLY A 202 2.97 0.63 7.17
N LEU A 203 3.87 -0.18 6.64
CA LEU A 203 3.89 -1.63 6.82
C LEU A 203 5.13 -2.00 7.63
N SER A 204 4.94 -2.69 8.74
CA SER A 204 6.05 -3.12 9.57
C SER A 204 5.86 -4.56 10.05
N ALA A 205 6.97 -5.29 10.15
CA ALA A 205 7.04 -6.42 11.06
C ALA A 205 6.84 -5.94 12.51
N THR A 206 6.42 -6.84 13.39
CA THR A 206 6.18 -6.57 14.82
C THR A 206 7.49 -6.27 15.55
N GLN A 207 7.97 -5.03 15.47
CA GLN A 207 9.13 -4.53 16.21
C GLN A 207 8.70 -3.40 17.16
N LYS A 208 9.42 -3.26 18.29
CA LYS A 208 9.19 -2.24 19.31
C LYS A 208 10.31 -1.18 19.25
N PRO A 209 10.04 0.09 19.59
CA PRO A 209 8.75 0.68 19.94
C PRO A 209 7.94 1.11 18.69
N ILE A 210 6.70 0.63 18.59
CA ILE A 210 5.85 0.82 17.40
C ILE A 210 5.32 2.26 17.31
N GLU A 211 5.23 2.93 18.45
CA GLU A 211 4.81 4.32 18.61
C GLU A 211 5.81 5.27 17.94
N GLU A 212 7.11 5.00 18.08
CA GLU A 212 8.15 5.80 17.42
C GLU A 212 8.11 5.62 15.90
N VAL A 213 7.86 4.39 15.44
CA VAL A 213 7.69 4.10 14.01
C VAL A 213 6.45 4.80 13.44
N ALA A 214 5.37 4.87 14.22
CA ALA A 214 4.16 5.59 13.81
C ALA A 214 4.39 7.10 13.73
N ARG A 215 5.05 7.69 14.73
CA ARG A 215 5.47 9.10 14.70
C ARG A 215 6.39 9.40 13.51
N PHE A 216 7.30 8.48 13.21
CA PHE A 216 8.17 8.56 12.03
C PHE A 216 7.37 8.55 10.71
N LEU A 217 6.29 7.77 10.61
CA LEU A 217 5.44 7.71 9.42
C LEU A 217 4.66 9.02 9.16
N VAL A 218 4.04 9.58 10.19
CA VAL A 218 3.11 10.73 10.03
C VAL A 218 3.74 12.09 10.28
N GLY A 219 4.91 12.15 10.92
CA GLY A 219 5.56 13.42 11.25
C GLY A 219 5.00 14.06 12.52
N VAL A 220 5.17 15.37 12.66
CA VAL A 220 4.81 16.13 13.86
C VAL A 220 3.45 16.79 13.67
N GLY A 221 2.55 16.64 14.66
CA GLY A 221 1.23 17.27 14.66
C GLY A 221 0.11 16.45 14.01
N GLU A 222 0.41 15.23 13.58
CA GLU A 222 -0.58 14.30 13.04
C GLU A 222 -0.65 13.01 13.87
N ASP A 223 -1.86 12.45 14.00
CA ASP A 223 -2.08 11.15 14.62
C ASP A 223 -2.19 10.04 13.55
N ALA A 224 -1.55 8.90 13.82
CA ALA A 224 -1.76 7.65 13.08
C ALA A 224 -2.70 6.72 13.84
N ALA A 225 -3.69 6.16 13.15
CA ALA A 225 -4.40 4.98 13.63
C ALA A 225 -3.41 3.80 13.68
N LEU A 226 -3.02 3.42 14.89
CA LEU A 226 -2.19 2.25 15.12
C LEU A 226 -3.04 0.99 14.92
N THR A 227 -2.79 0.27 13.83
CA THR A 227 -3.35 -1.08 13.65
C THR A 227 -2.32 -2.10 14.10
N LEU A 228 -2.39 -2.45 15.38
CA LEU A 228 -1.63 -3.57 15.92
C LEU A 228 -2.44 -4.84 15.64
N ALA A 229 -1.90 -5.72 14.79
CA ALA A 229 -2.48 -7.04 14.70
C ALA A 229 -2.30 -7.73 16.06
N PRO A 230 -3.33 -8.44 16.57
CA PRO A 230 -3.18 -9.20 17.80
C PRO A 230 -2.00 -10.19 17.65
N PRO A 231 -1.24 -10.46 18.72
CA PRO A 231 -0.18 -11.46 18.66
C PRO A 231 -0.77 -12.79 18.15
N PRO A 232 0.01 -13.58 17.39
CA PRO A 232 -0.48 -14.89 16.93
C PRO A 232 -0.97 -15.67 18.14
N ALA A 233 -2.17 -16.25 18.03
CA ALA A 233 -2.74 -17.06 19.10
C ALA A 233 -1.69 -18.08 19.52
N SER A 234 -1.27 -18.01 20.79
CA SER A 234 -0.37 -19.02 21.34
C SER A 234 -1.02 -20.38 21.08
N ARG A 235 -0.37 -21.24 20.28
CA ARG A 235 -0.73 -22.65 20.26
C ARG A 235 -0.69 -23.09 21.72
N GLY A 236 -1.88 -23.30 22.30
CA GLY A 236 -2.00 -23.73 23.68
C GLY A 236 -1.10 -24.93 23.86
N ARG A 237 -0.11 -24.81 24.76
CA ARG A 237 0.50 -26.01 25.31
C ARG A 237 -0.68 -26.80 25.88
N LEU A 238 -0.94 -27.97 25.31
CA LEU A 238 -1.76 -28.99 25.93
C LEU A 238 -1.02 -29.40 27.21
N GLY A 239 -1.20 -28.60 28.27
CA GLY A 239 -0.83 -28.93 29.63
C GLY A 239 -1.88 -29.88 30.17
N GLY A 240 -1.80 -31.15 29.77
CA GLY A 240 -2.52 -32.25 30.39
C GLY A 240 -1.67 -32.87 31.49
N GLY A 241 -1.32 -32.08 32.51
CA GLY A 241 -0.84 -32.62 33.78
C GLY A 241 -2.04 -32.83 34.69
N GLN A 242 -2.47 -34.08 34.87
CA GLN A 242 -3.27 -34.51 36.01
C GLN A 242 -2.67 -35.81 36.59
N THR A 243 -1.97 -35.61 37.71
CA THR A 243 -1.98 -36.43 38.93
C THR A 243 -3.40 -36.95 39.23
N SER A 244 -3.72 -38.18 39.63
CA SER A 244 -3.28 -39.03 40.76
C SER A 244 -4.26 -40.24 40.82
N PRO A 245 -4.20 -41.19 41.77
CA PRO A 245 -3.19 -41.48 42.80
C PRO A 245 -2.44 -42.81 42.59
#